data_AF-A0A120AFU6-F1
#
_entry.id   AF-A0A120AFU6-F1
#
_cell.length_a   1.000
_cell.length_b   1.000
_cell.length_c   1.000
_cell.angle_alpha   90.00
_cell.angle_beta   90.00
_cell.angle_gamma   90.00
#
_symmetry.space_group_name_H-M   'P 1'
#
loop_
_entity.id
_entity.type
_entity.pdbx_description
1 polymer ?
#
loop_
_entity_poly.entity_id
_entity_poly.type
_entity_poly.pdbx_seq_one_letter_code
_entity_poly.pdbx_strand_id
1 'polypeptide(L)' 'MRIAMAGNTLAPAYSALLQKGYTVERHPELPDCCLASKNGYSFLADNPVELLGLIAMIEVRGEAWQASDREVEDFLQHLA' A
#
# COMPACT_ATOMS: atom_id res chain seq x y z
N MET A 1 0.92 20.54 9.05
CA MET A 1 2.04 19.75 8.48
C MET A 1 1.66 19.36 7.06
N ARG A 2 2.55 19.52 6.08
CA ARG A 2 2.31 19.13 4.67
C ARG A 2 3.32 18.05 4.29
N ILE A 3 2.82 16.88 3.90
CA ILE A 3 3.62 15.75 3.42
C ILE A 3 3.22 15.56 1.95
N ALA A 4 4.19 15.33 1.08
CA ALA A 4 3.96 15.03 -0.33
C ALA A 4 4.71 13.75 -0.67
N MET A 5 4.21 13.01 -1.66
CA MET A 5 4.91 11.85 -2.18
C MET A 5 6.22 12.29 -2.84
N ALA A 6 7.34 11.95 -2.21
CA ALA A 6 8.69 12.19 -2.72
C ALA A 6 9.68 11.20 -2.11
N GLY A 7 10.95 11.25 -2.51
CA GLY A 7 11.97 10.31 -2.02
C GLY A 7 12.14 10.34 -0.49
N ASN A 8 11.90 11.48 0.17
CA ASN A 8 12.03 11.63 1.61
C ASN A 8 10.96 10.89 2.43
N THR A 9 9.83 10.48 1.82
CA THR A 9 8.78 9.73 2.52
C THR A 9 8.99 8.22 2.47
N LEU A 10 9.95 7.72 1.67
CA LEU A 10 10.19 6.28 1.50
C LEU A 10 10.73 5.62 2.78
N ALA A 11 11.76 6.21 3.39
CA ALA A 11 12.36 5.70 4.62
C ALA A 11 11.39 5.67 5.82
N PRO A 12 10.63 6.74 6.15
CA PRO A 12 9.66 6.68 7.24
C PRO A 12 8.53 5.70 6.95
N ALA A 13 8.09 5.54 5.69
CA ALA A 13 7.08 4.55 5.33
C ALA A 13 7.56 3.11 5.55
N TYR A 14 8.79 2.79 5.13
CA TYR A 14 9.42 1.50 5.43
C TYR A 14 9.49 1.24 6.93
N SER A 15 9.94 2.22 7.73
CA SER A 15 9.99 2.08 9.19
C SER A 15 8.60 1.83 9.79
N ALA A 16 7.56 2.51 9.29
CA ALA A 16 6.19 2.32 9.76
C ALA A 16 5.65 0.91 9.44
N LEU A 17 5.99 0.33 8.27
CA LEU A 17 5.64 -1.05 7.92
C LEU A 17 6.26 -2.05 8.92
N LEU A 18 7.54 -1.88 9.24
CA LEU A 18 8.21 -2.72 10.24
C LEU A 18 7.57 -2.58 11.63
N GLN A 19 7.23 -1.36 12.05
CA GLN A 19 6.54 -1.11 13.32
C GLN A 19 5.14 -1.73 13.36
N LYS A 20 4.45 -1.81 12.21
CA LYS A 20 3.18 -2.55 12.05
C LYS A 20 3.38 -4.07 12.05
N GLY A 21 4.61 -4.57 12.08
CA GLY A 21 4.94 -6.00 12.12
C GLY A 21 4.96 -6.68 10.76
N TYR A 22 5.14 -5.92 9.67
CA TYR A 22 5.35 -6.48 8.34
C TYR A 22 6.84 -6.76 8.10
N THR A 23 7.13 -7.86 7.43
CA THR A 23 8.40 -8.06 6.74
C THR A 23 8.31 -7.37 5.39
N VAL A 24 9.34 -6.60 5.01
CA VAL A 24 9.38 -5.89 3.72
C VAL A 24 10.66 -6.25 2.99
N GLU A 25 10.53 -6.72 1.76
CA GLU A 25 11.63 -7.16 0.91
C GLU A 25 11.43 -6.74 -0.56
N ARG A 26 12.49 -6.84 -1.37
CA ARG A 26 12.37 -6.68 -2.83
C ARG A 26 11.75 -7.94 -3.42
N HIS A 27 10.83 -7.78 -4.37
CA HIS A 27 10.24 -8.94 -5.02
C HIS A 27 11.31 -9.63 -5.89
N PRO A 28 11.49 -10.96 -5.79
CA PRO A 28 12.61 -11.67 -6.42
C PRO A 28 12.56 -11.63 -7.97
N GLU A 29 11.35 -11.60 -8.53
CA GLU A 29 11.13 -11.59 -9.99
C GLU A 29 10.80 -10.18 -10.52
N LEU A 30 10.47 -9.25 -9.63
CA LEU A 30 10.04 -7.88 -9.96
C LEU A 30 10.90 -6.92 -9.13
N PRO A 31 12.17 -6.70 -9.51
CA PRO A 31 13.13 -5.99 -8.67
C PRO A 31 12.74 -4.53 -8.37
N ASP A 32 11.90 -3.93 -9.22
CA ASP A 32 11.37 -2.58 -9.02
C ASP A 32 10.28 -2.55 -7.93
N CYS A 33 9.65 -3.68 -7.63
CA CYS A 33 8.60 -3.80 -6.63
C CYS A 33 9.13 -4.24 -5.25
N CYS A 34 8.33 -3.93 -4.23
CA CYS A 34 8.49 -4.34 -2.85
C CYS A 34 7.33 -5.24 -2.44
N LEU A 35 7.63 -6.27 -1.66
CA LEU A 35 6.66 -7.17 -1.05
C LEU A 35 6.60 -6.90 0.45
N ALA A 36 5.40 -6.66 0.99
CA ALA A 36 5.15 -6.62 2.44
C ALA A 36 4.28 -7.80 2.87
N SER A 37 4.71 -8.57 3.87
CA SER A 37 4.00 -9.76 4.34
C SER A 37 3.80 -9.78 5.87
N LYS A 38 2.62 -10.23 6.31
CA LYS A 38 2.26 -10.40 7.73
C LYS A 38 1.05 -11.32 7.88
N ASN A 39 1.14 -12.34 8.74
CA ASN A 39 0.01 -13.22 9.13
C ASN A 39 -0.80 -13.76 7.94
N GLY A 40 -0.14 -14.18 6.86
CA GLY A 40 -0.80 -14.69 5.66
C GLY A 40 -1.26 -13.63 4.64
N TYR A 41 -1.21 -12.34 5.00
CA TYR A 41 -1.39 -11.25 4.04
C TYR A 41 -0.08 -10.95 3.31
N SER A 42 -0.22 -10.59 2.03
CA SER A 42 0.88 -10.21 1.15
C SER A 42 0.46 -9.03 0.27
N PHE A 43 1.30 -8.00 0.20
CA PHE A 43 1.04 -6.75 -0.52
C PHE A 43 2.23 -6.45 -1.42
N LEU A 44 1.96 -6.13 -2.69
CA LEU A 44 2.98 -5.82 -3.70
C LEU A 44 2.74 -4.41 -4.25
N ALA A 45 3.77 -3.57 -4.24
CA ALA A 45 3.73 -2.24 -4.84
C ALA A 45 5.15 -1.74 -5.16
N ASP A 46 5.29 -0.61 -5.85
CA ASP A 46 6.60 -0.14 -6.32
C ASP A 46 7.43 0.48 -5.20
N ASN A 47 6.77 0.94 -4.13
CA ASN A 47 7.45 1.57 -3.00
C ASN A 47 6.72 1.39 -1.66
N PRO A 48 7.42 1.63 -0.53
CA PRO A 48 6.84 1.50 0.81
C PRO A 48 5.62 2.39 1.10
N VAL A 49 5.48 3.54 0.43
CA VAL A 49 4.34 4.44 0.65
C VAL A 49 3.08 3.88 0.02
N GLU A 50 3.18 3.31 -1.19
CA GLU A 50 2.07 2.58 -1.82
C GLU A 50 1.69 1.32 -1.04
N LEU A 51 2.67 0.58 -0.51
CA LEU A 51 2.40 -0.56 0.38
C LEU A 51 1.58 -0.15 1.62
N LEU A 52 1.93 0.98 2.25
CA LEU A 52 1.10 1.54 3.34
C LEU A 52 -0.30 1.91 2.87
N GLY A 53 -0.46 2.41 1.64
CA GLY A 53 -1.77 2.68 1.04
C GLY A 53 -2.63 1.43 0.93
N LEU A 54 -2.09 0.34 0.38
CA LEU A 54 -2.79 -0.94 0.25
C LEU A 54 -3.15 -1.54 1.62
N ILE A 55 -2.22 -1.50 2.57
CA ILE A 55 -2.42 -2.01 3.93
C ILE A 55 -3.50 -1.18 4.64
N ALA A 56 -3.44 0.15 4.56
CA ALA A 56 -4.46 1.01 5.16
C ALA A 56 -5.85 0.77 4.54
N MET A 57 -5.92 0.55 3.23
CA MET A 57 -7.18 0.20 2.56
C MET A 57 -7.77 -1.11 3.11
N ILE A 58 -6.96 -2.16 3.27
CA ILE A 58 -7.41 -3.43 3.87
C ILE A 58 -7.77 -3.26 5.35
N GLU A 59 -7.04 -2.46 6.12
CA GLU A 59 -7.36 -2.18 7.52
C GLU A 59 -8.74 -1.52 7.66
N VAL A 60 -9.19 -0.74 6.68
CA VAL A 60 -10.51 -0.11 6.65
C VAL A 60 -11.60 -1.03 6.09
N ARG A 61 -11.34 -1.72 4.98
CA ARG A 61 -12.36 -2.48 4.23
C ARG A 61 -12.43 -3.96 4.62
N GLY A 62 -11.39 -4.51 5.25
CA GLY A 62 -11.26 -5.94 5.49
C GLY A 62 -11.10 -6.75 4.21
N GLU A 63 -11.45 -8.03 4.24
CA GLU A 63 -11.26 -8.94 3.10
C GLU A 63 -12.13 -8.59 1.88
N ALA A 64 -13.26 -7.90 2.08
CA ALA A 64 -14.13 -7.39 1.02
C ALA A 64 -13.63 -6.05 0.47
N TRP A 65 -12.34 -5.94 0.18
CA TRP A 65 -11.68 -4.68 -0.19
C TRP A 65 -12.03 -4.16 -1.57
N GLN A 66 -12.54 -5.03 -2.45
CA GLN A 66 -12.89 -4.66 -3.82
C GLN A 66 -13.95 -3.56 -3.83
N ALA A 67 -13.84 -2.64 -4.79
CA ALA A 67 -14.83 -1.60 -5.00
C ALA A 67 -16.10 -2.20 -5.63
N SER A 68 -17.26 -1.67 -5.24
CA SER A 68 -18.52 -1.89 -5.93
C SER A 68 -18.59 -1.07 -7.23
N ASP A 69 -19.49 -1.44 -8.15
CA ASP A 69 -19.70 -0.70 -9.41
C ASP A 69 -19.98 0.79 -9.18
N ARG A 70 -20.73 1.11 -8.12
CA ARG A 70 -21.03 2.49 -7.73
C ARG A 70 -19.79 3.25 -7.27
N GLU A 71 -18.92 2.61 -6.49
CA GLU A 71 -17.66 3.22 -6.05
C GLU A 71 -16.69 3.42 -7.22
N VAL A 72 -16.70 2.51 -8.20
CA VAL A 72 -15.92 2.65 -9.43
C VAL A 72 -16.43 3.82 -10.27
N GLU A 73 -17.74 3.93 -10.47
CA GLU A 73 -18.35 5.06 -11.20
C GLU A 73 -18.02 6.40 -10.53
N ASP A 74 -18.13 6.47 -9.21
CA ASP A 74 -17.79 7.67 -8.44
C ASP A 74 -16.31 8.05 -8.59
N PHE A 75 -15.40 7.08 -8.54
CA PHE A 75 -13.97 7.31 -8.78
C PHE A 75 -13.70 7.86 -10.18
N LEU A 76 -14.32 7.27 -11.22
CA LEU A 76 -14.13 7.68 -12.61
C LEU A 76 -14.65 9.10 -12.89
N GLN A 77 -15.71 9.53 -12.21
CA GLN A 77 -16.27 10.87 -12.40
C GLN A 77 -15.45 11.98 -11.75
N HIS A 78 -14.69 11.67 -10.70
CA HIS A 78 -14.04 12.69 -9.87
C HIS A 78 -12.51 12.69 -9.93
N LEU A 79 -11.87 11.53 -10.13
CA LEU A 79 -10.44 11.36 -9.87
C LEU A 79 -9.65 10.61 -10.96
N ALA A 80 -10.33 9.98 -11.93
CA ALA A 80 -9.66 9.23 -13.01
C ALA A 80 -9.33 10.08 -14.25
#